data_AF-A0A3P6UXA6-F1
#
_entry.id   AF-A0A3P6UXA6-F1
#
_cell.length_a   1.000
_cell.length_b   1.000
_cell.length_c   1.000
_cell.angle_alpha   90.00
_cell.angle_beta   90.00
_cell.angle_gamma   90.00
#
_symmetry.space_group_name_H-M   'P 1'
#
loop_
_entity.id
_entity.type
_entity.pdbx_description
1 polymer ?
#
loop_
_entity_poly.entity_id
_entity_poly.type
_entity_poly.pdbx_seq_one_letter_code
_entity_poly.pdbx_strand_id
1 'polypeptide(L)'
;MLRYRRDVMVDTSYESLLDVCVSAAMTSIKNMNYDQVAELLNDDDDNKKIDEIVDGISQVRTLPTEREMGLVQNKSLAEWNLSQEPKIEEAKRQLRTTYEEAVKVKQEIRCRKKDRWTHRVHFSKLLHSLLMTKAKLDVFAEVCELTVV
;
A
#
# COMPACT_ATOMS: atom_id res chain seq x y z
N MET A 1 3.39 -3.81 0.08
CA MET A 1 3.98 -4.67 1.11
C MET A 1 3.27 -4.40 2.42
N LEU A 2 2.51 -5.37 2.87
CA LEU A 2 1.77 -5.38 4.12
C LEU A 2 2.71 -5.72 5.27
N ARG A 3 2.60 -5.02 6.39
CA ARG A 3 2.73 -5.58 7.74
C ARG A 3 2.09 -4.61 8.74
N TYR A 4 0.77 -4.70 8.81
CA TYR A 4 0.01 -4.27 9.98
C TYR A 4 0.32 -5.31 11.07
N ARG A 5 1.39 -5.08 11.84
CA ARG A 5 1.66 -5.87 13.05
C ARG A 5 0.90 -5.23 14.19
N ARG A 6 -0.43 -5.36 14.12
CA ARG A 6 -1.29 -5.17 15.28
C ARG A 6 -1.61 -6.57 15.80
N ASP A 7 -1.48 -6.69 17.12
CA ASP A 7 -1.98 -7.76 17.99
C ASP A 7 -0.97 -8.79 18.51
N VAL A 8 -1.00 -8.88 19.85
CA VAL A 8 -0.44 -9.88 20.77
C VAL A 8 1.04 -9.75 21.18
N MET A 9 1.45 -8.59 21.72
CA MET A 9 2.72 -8.51 22.47
C MET A 9 2.69 -7.61 23.72
N VAL A 10 1.49 -7.26 24.22
CA VAL A 10 1.38 -6.30 25.34
C VAL A 10 1.07 -6.99 26.67
N ASP A 11 0.21 -8.02 26.72
CA ASP A 11 -0.24 -8.61 27.99
C ASP A 11 0.84 -9.43 28.73
N THR A 12 1.62 -10.26 28.04
CA THR A 12 2.67 -11.06 28.71
C THR A 12 3.85 -10.22 29.21
N SER A 13 4.05 -9.03 28.61
CA SER A 13 5.14 -8.12 28.97
C SER A 13 4.79 -7.28 30.19
N TYR A 14 3.51 -6.94 30.39
CA TYR A 14 3.10 -6.04 31.48
C TYR A 14 3.10 -6.77 32.82
N GLU A 15 2.52 -7.96 32.90
CA GLU A 15 2.54 -8.79 34.12
C GLU A 15 3.97 -9.12 34.55
N SER A 16 4.84 -9.47 33.60
CA SER A 16 6.26 -9.69 33.89
C SER A 16 6.99 -8.42 34.36
N LEU A 17 6.60 -7.24 33.90
CA LEU A 17 7.17 -5.97 34.33
C LEU A 17 6.68 -5.59 35.74
N LEU A 18 5.41 -5.86 36.04
CA LEU A 18 4.83 -5.68 37.37
C LEU A 18 5.56 -6.55 38.39
N ASP A 19 5.79 -7.83 38.11
CA ASP A 19 6.54 -8.73 39.00
C ASP A 19 7.96 -8.21 39.31
N VAL A 20 8.64 -7.68 38.29
CA VAL A 20 9.98 -7.09 38.44
C VAL A 20 9.93 -5.83 39.31
N CYS A 21 8.95 -4.95 39.10
CA CYS A 21 8.77 -3.74 39.89
C CYS A 21 8.41 -4.06 41.35
N VAL A 22 7.49 -5.01 41.58
CA VAL A 22 7.09 -5.46 42.93
C VAL A 22 8.28 -6.10 43.66
N SER A 23 9.07 -6.92 42.98
CA SER A 23 10.30 -7.49 43.55
C SER A 23 11.33 -6.42 43.91
N ALA A 24 11.48 -5.37 43.08
CA ALA A 24 12.37 -4.26 43.36
C ALA A 24 11.88 -3.42 44.56
N ALA A 25 10.58 -3.11 44.62
CA ALA A 25 9.96 -2.43 45.76
C ALA A 25 10.14 -3.20 47.06
N MET A 26 9.90 -4.52 47.02
CA MET A 26 10.04 -5.39 48.19
C MET A 26 11.49 -5.49 48.66
N THR A 27 12.46 -5.42 47.74
CA THR A 27 13.89 -5.37 48.08
C THR A 27 14.24 -4.06 48.79
N SER A 28 13.68 -2.92 48.35
CA SER A 28 13.84 -1.63 49.05
C SER A 28 13.27 -1.69 50.46
N ILE A 29 12.06 -2.23 50.64
CA ILE A 29 11.42 -2.38 51.95
C ILE A 29 12.25 -3.30 52.86
N LYS A 30 12.78 -4.41 52.34
CA LYS A 30 13.60 -5.36 53.12
C LYS A 30 14.89 -4.75 53.65
N ASN A 31 15.41 -3.72 52.99
CA ASN A 31 16.66 -3.05 53.38
C ASN A 31 16.43 -1.88 54.36
N MET A 32 15.17 -1.59 54.74
CA MET A 32 14.84 -0.52 55.68
C MET A 32 15.10 -0.95 57.13
N ASN A 33 15.41 0.03 57.98
CA ASN A 33 15.53 -0.20 59.42
C ASN A 33 14.16 -0.23 60.11
N TYR A 34 14.12 -0.65 61.38
CA TYR A 34 12.87 -0.79 62.14
C TYR A 34 12.07 0.52 62.23
N ASP A 35 12.75 1.65 62.41
CA ASP A 35 12.12 2.97 62.53
C ASP A 35 11.47 3.39 61.19
N GLN A 36 12.15 3.16 60.07
CA GLN A 36 11.66 3.43 58.72
C GLN A 36 10.46 2.55 58.33
N VAL A 37 10.46 1.28 58.74
CA VAL A 37 9.33 0.36 58.54
C VAL A 37 8.16 0.74 59.44
N ALA A 38 8.42 1.15 60.69
CA ALA A 38 7.38 1.67 61.58
C ALA A 38 6.77 2.97 61.02
N GLU A 39 7.57 3.83 60.41
CA GLU A 39 7.11 5.05 59.76
C GLU A 39 6.27 4.74 58.52
N LEU A 40 6.65 3.74 57.71
CA LEU A 40 5.82 3.24 56.60
C LEU A 40 4.43 2.74 57.04
N LEU A 41 4.35 2.12 58.22
CA LEU A 41 3.09 1.58 58.76
C LEU A 41 2.23 2.64 59.45
N ASN A 42 2.85 3.73 59.92
CA ASN A 42 2.20 4.84 60.62
C ASN A 42 1.96 6.06 59.71
N ASP A 43 2.20 5.95 58.40
CA ASP A 43 1.84 6.99 57.43
C ASP A 43 0.30 7.08 57.38
N ASP A 44 -0.27 8.02 58.15
CA ASP A 44 -1.70 8.37 58.14
C ASP A 44 -2.12 9.07 56.81
N ASP A 45 -1.17 9.33 55.92
CA ASP A 45 -1.27 10.23 54.76
C ASP A 45 -1.05 9.43 53.45
N ASP A 46 -2.15 8.94 52.85
CA ASP A 46 -2.26 8.39 51.47
C ASP A 46 -1.04 7.63 50.91
N ASN A 47 -0.37 6.77 51.69
CA ASN A 47 0.76 5.94 51.26
C ASN A 47 1.95 6.70 50.60
N LYS A 48 2.18 7.97 50.95
CA LYS A 48 3.23 8.81 50.30
C LYS A 48 4.61 8.17 50.28
N LYS A 49 5.05 7.51 51.35
CA LYS A 49 6.35 6.80 51.36
C LYS A 49 6.40 5.61 50.42
N ILE A 50 5.28 4.93 50.19
CA ILE A 50 5.22 3.84 49.21
C ILE A 50 5.33 4.41 47.80
N ASP A 51 4.69 5.54 47.51
CA ASP A 51 4.84 6.24 46.24
C ASP A 51 6.30 6.68 45.99
N GLU A 52 7.00 7.17 47.02
CA GLU A 52 8.44 7.47 46.93
C GLU A 52 9.30 6.23 46.60
N ILE A 53 8.96 5.08 47.18
CA ILE A 53 9.62 3.80 46.85
C ILE A 53 9.35 3.44 45.39
N VAL A 54 8.11 3.59 44.93
CA VAL A 54 7.70 3.28 43.55
C VAL A 54 8.39 4.19 42.54
N ASP A 55 8.48 5.49 42.80
CA ASP A 55 9.18 6.46 41.96
C ASP A 55 10.71 6.21 41.93
N GLY A 56 11.25 5.59 42.99
CA GLY A 56 12.63 5.13 43.06
C GLY A 56 12.96 3.92 42.18
N ILE A 57 11.95 3.16 41.74
CA ILE A 57 12.13 1.98 40.89
C ILE A 57 12.59 2.44 39.50
N SER A 58 13.74 1.95 39.05
CA SER A 58 14.35 2.36 37.78
C SER A 58 13.42 2.10 36.59
N GLN A 59 12.72 0.98 36.60
CA GLN A 59 11.76 0.59 35.57
C GLN A 59 10.59 1.59 35.49
N VAL A 60 10.07 2.07 36.62
CA VAL A 60 8.98 3.06 36.64
C VAL A 60 9.47 4.41 36.16
N ARG A 61 10.66 4.82 36.62
CA ARG A 61 11.28 6.10 36.26
C ARG A 61 11.64 6.23 34.78
N THR A 62 11.92 5.12 34.08
CA THR A 62 12.23 5.17 32.63
C THR A 62 11.00 5.21 31.74
N LEU A 63 9.82 4.82 32.23
CA LEU A 63 8.57 4.79 31.43
C LEU A 63 8.22 6.14 30.78
N PRO A 64 8.34 7.30 31.45
CA PRO A 64 8.05 8.59 30.81
C PRO A 64 9.00 8.87 29.64
N THR A 65 10.28 8.54 29.78
CA THR A 65 11.29 8.72 28.73
C THR A 65 11.05 7.76 27.56
N GLU A 66 10.75 6.49 27.84
CA GLU A 66 10.42 5.50 26.81
C GLU A 66 9.16 5.88 26.05
N ARG A 67 8.13 6.37 26.76
CA ARG A 67 6.91 6.92 26.16
C ARG A 67 7.24 8.08 25.23
N GLU A 68 8.02 9.05 25.69
CA GLU A 68 8.38 10.22 24.89
C GLU A 68 9.19 9.81 23.65
N MET A 69 10.15 8.90 23.80
CA MET A 69 10.91 8.35 22.67
C MET A 69 9.98 7.66 21.65
N GLY A 70 9.01 6.87 22.13
CA GLY A 70 7.99 6.24 21.28
C GLY A 70 7.11 7.26 20.55
N LEU A 71 6.73 8.35 21.22
CA LEU A 71 5.97 9.45 20.62
C LEU A 71 6.78 10.17 19.54
N VAL A 72 8.04 10.47 19.79
CA VAL A 72 8.96 11.09 18.81
C VAL A 72 9.14 10.20 17.58
N GLN A 73 9.33 8.89 17.79
CA GLN A 73 9.44 7.93 16.70
C GLN A 73 8.15 7.85 15.88
N ASN A 74 7.00 7.77 16.56
CA ASN A 74 5.70 7.72 15.90
C ASN A 74 5.43 8.99 15.09
N LYS A 75 5.72 10.16 15.67
CA LYS A 75 5.62 11.45 15.00
C LYS A 75 6.48 11.52 13.76
N SER A 76 7.75 11.13 13.86
CA SER A 76 8.66 11.11 12.71
C SER A 76 8.17 10.17 11.60
N LEU A 77 7.62 9.00 11.96
CA LEU A 77 7.02 8.07 11.01
C LEU A 77 5.75 8.65 10.36
N ALA A 78 4.91 9.33 11.13
CA ALA A 78 3.70 9.98 10.61
C ALA A 78 4.06 11.12 9.63
N GLU A 79 5.03 11.97 9.98
CA GLU A 79 5.55 13.03 9.10
C GLU A 79 6.13 12.45 7.81
N TRP A 80 6.91 11.37 7.91
CA TRP A 80 7.42 10.69 6.73
C TRP A 80 6.29 10.11 5.87
N ASN A 81 5.32 9.41 6.46
CA ASN A 81 4.17 8.85 5.74
C ASN A 81 3.39 9.95 4.99
N LEU A 82 3.10 11.06 5.67
CA LEU A 82 2.43 12.23 5.08
C LEU A 82 3.24 12.83 3.93
N SER A 83 4.59 12.84 4.03
CA SER A 83 5.45 13.33 2.94
C SER A 83 5.50 12.42 1.72
N GLN A 84 5.21 11.12 1.88
CA GLN A 84 5.21 10.16 0.77
C GLN A 84 3.85 10.09 0.06
N GLU A 85 2.75 10.33 0.76
CA GLU A 85 1.40 10.34 0.19
C GLU A 85 1.28 11.17 -1.11
N PRO A 86 1.72 12.45 -1.18
CA PRO A 86 1.59 13.23 -2.41
C PRO A 86 2.42 12.67 -3.57
N LYS A 87 3.58 12.05 -3.29
CA LYS A 87 4.43 11.43 -4.32
C LYS A 87 3.76 10.18 -4.90
N ILE A 88 3.14 9.39 -4.03
CA ILE A 88 2.41 8.19 -4.42
C ILE A 88 1.16 8.57 -5.22
N GLU A 89 0.40 9.57 -4.78
CA GLU A 89 -0.77 10.05 -5.50
C GLU A 89 -0.41 10.64 -6.87
N GLU A 90 0.71 11.38 -6.96
CA GLU A 90 1.21 11.87 -8.25
C GLU A 90 1.60 10.72 -9.19
N ALA A 91 2.35 9.73 -8.69
CA ALA A 91 2.73 8.57 -9.48
C ALA A 91 1.51 7.76 -9.97
N LYS A 92 0.49 7.59 -9.11
CA LYS A 92 -0.79 6.96 -9.48
C LYS A 92 -1.51 7.75 -10.57
N ARG A 93 -1.52 9.07 -10.46
CA ARG A 93 -2.13 9.96 -11.47
C ARG A 93 -1.43 9.81 -12.82
N GLN A 94 -0.10 9.88 -12.86
CA GLN A 94 0.69 9.71 -14.09
C GLN A 94 0.48 8.33 -14.71
N LEU A 95 0.47 7.27 -13.89
CA LEU A 95 0.18 5.91 -14.35
C LEU A 95 -1.20 5.80 -14.99
N ARG A 96 -2.22 6.42 -14.38
CA ARG A 96 -3.58 6.41 -14.92
C ARG A 96 -3.64 7.12 -16.28
N THR A 97 -3.07 8.31 -16.38
CA THR A 97 -3.06 9.10 -17.64
C THR A 97 -2.38 8.33 -18.76
N THR A 98 -1.17 7.81 -18.51
CA THR A 98 -0.41 7.05 -19.52
C THR A 98 -1.13 5.75 -19.93
N TYR A 99 -1.80 5.09 -18.99
CA TYR A 99 -2.63 3.93 -19.29
C TYR A 99 -3.82 4.28 -20.19
N GLU A 100 -4.54 5.35 -19.89
CA GLU A 100 -5.68 5.84 -20.68
C GLU A 100 -5.25 6.20 -22.11
N GLU A 101 -4.11 6.88 -22.26
CA GLU A 101 -3.51 7.17 -23.57
C GLU A 101 -3.16 5.90 -24.34
N ALA A 102 -2.52 4.93 -23.69
CA ALA A 102 -2.18 3.66 -24.32
C ALA A 102 -3.43 2.88 -24.79
N VAL A 103 -4.50 2.89 -23.99
CA VAL A 103 -5.78 2.28 -24.36
C VAL A 103 -6.39 2.97 -25.59
N LYS A 104 -6.38 4.31 -25.61
CA LYS A 104 -6.87 5.09 -26.74
C LYS A 104 -6.10 4.77 -28.02
N VAL A 105 -4.77 4.81 -27.97
CA VAL A 105 -3.91 4.47 -29.11
C VAL A 105 -4.15 3.03 -29.57
N LYS A 106 -4.30 2.08 -28.65
CA LYS A 106 -4.62 0.68 -28.99
C LYS A 106 -5.96 0.58 -29.73
N GLN A 107 -6.99 1.32 -29.32
CA GLN A 107 -8.28 1.36 -30.01
C GLN A 107 -8.14 1.99 -31.40
N GLU A 108 -7.43 3.10 -31.54
CA GLU A 108 -7.19 3.74 -32.84
C GLU A 108 -6.47 2.80 -33.82
N ILE A 109 -5.42 2.10 -33.36
CA ILE A 109 -4.73 1.08 -34.16
C ILE A 109 -5.69 -0.03 -34.57
N ARG A 110 -6.57 -0.48 -33.67
CA ARG A 110 -7.55 -1.54 -33.96
C ARG A 110 -8.54 -1.09 -35.05
N CYS A 111 -9.06 0.13 -34.95
CA CYS A 111 -9.96 0.71 -35.95
C CYS A 111 -9.27 0.84 -37.30
N ARG A 112 -8.09 1.47 -37.34
CA ARG A 112 -7.32 1.63 -38.59
C ARG A 112 -6.96 0.29 -39.23
N LYS A 113 -6.62 -0.73 -38.43
CA LYS A 113 -6.39 -2.10 -38.94
C LYS A 113 -7.65 -2.70 -39.56
N LYS A 114 -8.81 -2.51 -38.93
CA LYS A 114 -10.10 -2.97 -39.46
C LYS A 114 -10.43 -2.29 -40.78
N ASP A 115 -10.28 -0.97 -40.85
CA ASP A 115 -10.57 -0.19 -42.07
C ASP A 115 -9.63 -0.56 -43.22
N ARG A 116 -8.34 -0.77 -42.93
CA ARG A 116 -7.39 -1.27 -43.93
C ARG A 116 -7.79 -2.66 -44.43
N TRP A 117 -8.24 -3.54 -43.54
CA TRP A 117 -8.72 -4.87 -43.90
C TRP A 117 -9.97 -4.82 -44.78
N THR A 118 -10.97 -4.02 -44.43
CA THR A 118 -12.19 -3.86 -45.24
C THR A 118 -11.88 -3.28 -46.60
N HIS A 119 -11.01 -2.27 -46.68
CA HIS A 119 -10.56 -1.71 -47.95
C HIS A 119 -9.85 -2.74 -48.83
N ARG A 120 -8.94 -3.55 -48.27
CA ARG A 120 -8.25 -4.62 -49.01
C ARG A 120 -9.23 -5.66 -49.57
N VAL A 121 -10.21 -6.08 -48.77
CA VAL A 121 -11.25 -7.03 -49.20
C VAL A 121 -12.13 -6.43 -50.29
N HIS A 122 -12.53 -5.16 -50.16
CA HIS A 122 -13.32 -4.47 -51.17
C HIS A 122 -12.56 -4.34 -52.49
N PHE A 123 -11.29 -3.92 -52.47
CA PHE A 123 -10.45 -3.83 -53.65
C PHE A 123 -10.29 -5.19 -54.36
N SER A 124 -10.07 -6.27 -53.60
CA SER A 124 -9.99 -7.62 -54.16
C SER A 124 -11.29 -8.06 -54.85
N LYS A 125 -12.45 -7.76 -54.25
CA LYS A 125 -13.77 -8.05 -54.86
C LYS A 125 -13.97 -7.26 -56.16
N LEU A 126 -13.61 -5.97 -56.17
CA LEU A 126 -13.69 -5.15 -57.37
C LEU A 126 -12.79 -5.69 -58.50
N LEU A 127 -11.54 -6.03 -58.18
CA LEU A 127 -10.60 -6.60 -59.15
C LEU A 127 -11.17 -7.90 -59.77
N HIS A 128 -11.74 -8.77 -58.94
CA HIS A 128 -12.36 -10.02 -59.42
C HIS A 128 -13.56 -9.73 -60.34
N SER A 129 -14.43 -8.78 -59.98
CA SER A 129 -15.56 -8.42 -60.84
C SER A 129 -15.13 -7.85 -62.20
N LEU A 130 -14.08 -7.02 -62.23
CA LEU A 130 -13.53 -6.44 -63.45
C LEU A 130 -12.90 -7.50 -64.36
N LEU A 131 -12.17 -8.46 -63.78
CA LEU A 131 -11.63 -9.61 -64.51
C LEU A 131 -12.74 -10.45 -65.13
N MET A 132 -13.81 -10.72 -64.38
CA MET A 132 -14.97 -11.45 -64.88
C MET A 132 -15.68 -10.71 -66.02
N THR A 133 -15.84 -9.39 -65.93
CA THR A 133 -16.43 -8.59 -67.03
C THR A 133 -15.52 -8.56 -68.25
N LYS A 134 -14.20 -8.46 -68.06
CA LYS A 134 -13.24 -8.50 -69.16
C LYS A 134 -13.31 -9.84 -69.89
N ALA A 135 -13.28 -10.96 -69.16
CA ALA A 135 -13.39 -12.29 -69.75
C ALA A 135 -14.70 -12.46 -70.55
N LYS A 136 -15.82 -11.90 -70.06
CA LYS A 136 -17.10 -11.91 -70.81
C LYS A 136 -17.05 -11.09 -72.10
N LEU A 137 -16.37 -9.95 -72.09
CA LEU A 137 -16.19 -9.11 -73.28
C LEU A 137 -15.27 -9.80 -74.31
N ASP A 138 -14.19 -10.44 -73.86
CA ASP A 138 -13.26 -11.16 -74.73
C ASP A 138 -13.99 -12.32 -75.45
N VAL A 139 -14.80 -13.10 -74.73
CA VAL A 139 -15.64 -14.16 -75.33
C VAL A 139 -16.69 -13.58 -76.29
N PHE A 140 -17.30 -12.43 -75.95
CA PHE A 140 -18.27 -11.78 -76.83
C PHE A 140 -17.62 -11.28 -78.13
N ALA A 141 -16.43 -10.72 -78.06
CA ALA A 141 -15.67 -10.29 -79.24
C ALA A 141 -15.33 -11.47 -80.16
N GLU A 142 -14.87 -12.59 -79.61
CA GLU A 142 -14.56 -13.81 -80.37
C GLU A 142 -15.79 -14.37 -81.11
N VAL A 143 -16.96 -14.37 -80.46
CA VAL A 143 -18.23 -14.78 -81.09
C VAL A 143 -18.63 -13.82 -82.21
N CYS A 144 -18.47 -12.50 -82.03
CA CYS A 144 -18.78 -11.53 -83.07
C CYS A 144 -17.86 -11.66 -84.29
N GLU A 145 -16.56 -11.88 -84.11
CA GLU A 145 -15.62 -12.12 -85.21
C GLU A 145 -15.97 -13.36 -86.03
N LEU A 146 -16.47 -14.42 -85.39
CA LEU A 146 -16.96 -15.64 -86.05
C LEU A 146 -18.28 -15.45 -86.83
N THR A 147 -19.02 -14.37 -86.60
CA THR A 147 -20.34 -14.12 -87.23
C THR A 147 -20.24 -13.21 -88.47
N VAL A 148 -19.07 -12.60 -88.73
CA VAL A 148 -18.83 -11.66 -89.84
C VAL A 148 -18.12 -12.32 -91.05
N VAL A 149 -17.93 -13.65 -91.01
CA VAL A 149 -17.44 -14.48 -92.12
C VAL A 149 -18.58 -15.32 -92.70
#